data_AF-A0A645J4N7-F1
#
_entry.id   AF-A0A645J4N7-F1
#
_cell.length_a   1.000
_cell.length_b   1.000
_cell.length_c   1.000
_cell.angle_alpha   90.00
_cell.angle_beta   90.00
_cell.angle_gamma   90.00
#
_symmetry.space_group_name_H-M   'P 1'
#
loop_
_entity.id
_entity.type
_entity.pdbx_description
1 polymer ?
#
loop_
_entity_poly.entity_id
_entity_poly.type
_entity_poly.pdbx_seq_one_letter_code
_entity_poly.pdbx_strand_id
1 'polypeptide(L)'
;MSLILVLLITGVIIWRPYFAHYFSINIVRWSLLIHATAAIVLIHAILIHMYMAFWVKGSIKGMIEGKVSRRWAKKHHPRWYREVELTEEKAPELESK
;
A
#
# COMPACT_ATOMS: atom_id res chain seq x y z
N MET A 1 1.03 2.76 -5.70
CA MET A 1 -0.08 2.39 -6.61
C MET A 1 0.36 2.12 -8.05
N SER A 2 1.62 2.38 -8.40
CA SER A 2 2.11 2.26 -9.77
C SER A 2 2.26 0.81 -10.26
N LEU A 3 2.81 -0.09 -9.44
CA LEU A 3 3.09 -1.49 -9.84
C LEU A 3 1.82 -2.32 -10.09
N ILE A 4 0.77 -2.11 -9.30
CA ILE A 4 -0.48 -2.86 -9.47
C ILE A 4 -1.16 -2.53 -10.80
N LEU A 5 -1.06 -1.28 -11.28
CA LEU A 5 -1.57 -0.88 -12.59
C LEU A 5 -0.78 -1.55 -13.72
N VAL A 6 0.56 -1.61 -13.61
CA VAL A 6 1.40 -2.32 -14.58
C VAL A 6 1.04 -3.80 -14.64
N LEU A 7 0.89 -4.45 -13.48
CA LEU A 7 0.48 -5.85 -13.37
C LEU A 7 -0.92 -6.09 -13.93
N LEU A 8 -1.87 -5.19 -13.66
CA LEU A 8 -3.23 -5.30 -14.19
C LEU A 8 -3.23 -5.24 -15.72
N ILE A 9 -2.59 -4.22 -16.30
CA ILE A 9 -2.57 -4.02 -17.76
C ILE A 9 -1.87 -5.19 -18.45
N THR A 10 -0.66 -5.53 -18.01
CA THR A 10 0.10 -6.65 -18.60
C THR A 10 -0.57 -8.00 -18.34
N GLY A 11 -1.21 -8.16 -17.18
CA GLY A 11 -1.98 -9.35 -16.80
C GLY A 11 -3.17 -9.58 -17.72
N VAL A 12 -3.96 -8.55 -17.99
CA VAL A 12 -5.06 -8.62 -18.96
C VAL A 12 -4.53 -8.98 -20.34
N ILE A 13 -3.42 -8.40 -20.79
CA ILE A 13 -2.83 -8.71 -22.11
C ILE A 13 -2.41 -10.19 -22.23
N ILE A 14 -1.88 -10.80 -21.17
CA ILE A 14 -1.39 -12.20 -21.22
C ILE A 14 -2.48 -13.23 -20.84
N TRP A 15 -3.69 -12.78 -20.49
CA TRP A 15 -4.73 -13.65 -19.95
C TRP A 15 -5.40 -14.49 -21.04
N ARG A 16 -5.13 -15.80 -21.01
CA ARG A 16 -5.81 -16.81 -21.83
C ARG A 16 -6.94 -17.49 -21.06
N PRO A 17 -8.03 -17.91 -21.72
CA PRO A 17 -8.34 -17.73 -23.15
C PRO A 17 -9.02 -16.39 -23.48
N TYR A 18 -9.22 -15.50 -22.51
CA TYR A 18 -10.19 -14.41 -22.64
C TYR A 18 -9.71 -13.19 -23.44
N PHE A 19 -8.43 -12.80 -23.33
CA PHE A 19 -7.96 -11.51 -23.84
C PHE A 19 -6.71 -11.60 -24.71
N ALA A 20 -5.81 -12.57 -24.46
CA ALA A 20 -4.51 -12.62 -25.10
C ALA A 20 -4.56 -12.76 -26.64
N HIS A 21 -5.64 -13.31 -27.20
CA HIS A 21 -5.81 -13.44 -28.66
C HIS A 21 -6.14 -12.13 -29.37
N TYR A 22 -6.54 -11.07 -28.65
CA TYR A 22 -6.74 -9.74 -29.23
C TYR A 22 -5.43 -8.98 -29.46
N PHE A 23 -4.30 -9.48 -28.96
CA PHE A 23 -3.00 -8.82 -29.03
C PHE A 23 -2.02 -9.61 -29.92
N SER A 24 -1.13 -8.88 -30.60
CA SER A 24 -0.07 -9.52 -31.40
C SER A 24 0.92 -10.28 -30.51
N ILE A 25 1.56 -11.32 -31.07
CA ILE A 25 2.51 -12.17 -30.33
C ILE A 25 3.69 -11.36 -29.74
N ASN A 26 4.12 -10.29 -30.41
CA ASN A 26 5.20 -9.43 -29.92
C ASN A 26 4.78 -8.69 -28.65
N ILE A 27 3.55 -8.15 -28.60
CA ILE A 27 3.03 -7.46 -27.42
C ILE A 27 2.87 -8.45 -26.26
N VAL A 28 2.32 -9.64 -26.51
CA VAL A 28 2.15 -10.67 -25.46
C VAL A 28 3.50 -11.07 -24.85
N ARG A 29 4.55 -11.22 -25.65
CA ARG A 29 5.91 -11.56 -25.17
C ARG A 29 6.50 -10.46 -24.29
N TRP A 30 6.38 -9.20 -24.70
CA TRP A 30 6.83 -8.07 -23.87
C TRP A 30 6.01 -7.96 -22.58
N SER A 31 4.69 -8.14 -22.66
CA SER A 31 3.83 -8.15 -21.48
C SER A 31 4.21 -9.25 -20.50
N LEU A 32 4.58 -10.45 -20.96
CA LEU A 32 5.09 -11.52 -20.07
C LEU A 32 6.35 -11.09 -19.31
N LEU A 33 7.34 -10.53 -20.02
CA LEU A 33 8.60 -10.07 -19.41
C LEU A 33 8.35 -8.97 -18.39
N ILE A 34 7.54 -7.97 -18.75
CA ILE A 34 7.21 -6.83 -17.88
C ILE A 34 6.41 -7.31 -16.67
N HIS A 35 5.43 -8.20 -16.87
CA HIS A 35 4.60 -8.73 -15.79
C HIS A 35 5.42 -9.51 -14.77
N ALA A 36 6.30 -10.43 -15.23
CA ALA A 36 7.17 -11.19 -14.36
C ALA A 36 8.11 -10.27 -13.56
N THR A 37 8.70 -9.27 -14.23
CA THR A 37 9.59 -8.30 -13.58
C THR A 37 8.83 -7.47 -12.53
N ALA A 38 7.66 -6.92 -12.88
CA ALA A 38 6.83 -6.14 -11.97
C ALA A 38 6.35 -6.98 -10.77
N ALA A 39 6.04 -8.26 -10.99
CA ALA A 39 5.63 -9.18 -9.93
C ALA A 39 6.77 -9.42 -8.94
N ILE A 40 7.99 -9.67 -9.43
CA ILE A 40 9.18 -9.84 -8.58
C ILE A 40 9.43 -8.58 -7.74
N VAL A 41 9.38 -7.39 -8.36
CA VAL A 41 9.57 -6.12 -7.65
C VAL A 41 8.48 -5.92 -6.58
N LEU A 42 7.22 -6.20 -6.91
CA LEU A 42 6.11 -6.07 -5.96
C LEU A 42 6.26 -7.05 -4.79
N ILE A 43 6.66 -8.30 -5.05
CA ILE A 43 6.92 -9.29 -3.99
C ILE A 43 8.00 -8.78 -3.04
N HIS A 44 9.13 -8.27 -3.56
CA HIS A 44 10.19 -7.70 -2.71
C HIS A 44 9.70 -6.50 -1.90
N ALA A 45 8.91 -5.61 -2.52
CA ALA A 45 8.31 -4.48 -1.82
C ALA A 45 7.37 -4.93 -0.68
N ILE A 46 6.58 -5.99 -0.89
CA ILE A 46 5.71 -6.57 0.14
C ILE A 46 6.52 -7.21 1.25
N LEU A 47 7.60 -7.95 0.94
CA LEU A 47 8.48 -8.54 1.94
C LEU A 47 9.10 -7.47 2.85
N ILE A 48 9.61 -6.38 2.26
CA ILE A 48 10.13 -5.23 3.01
C ILE A 48 9.02 -4.59 3.83
N HIS A 49 7.83 -4.40 3.26
CA HIS A 49 6.69 -3.81 3.95
C HIS A 49 6.27 -4.62 5.18
N MET A 50 6.13 -5.94 5.04
CA MET A 50 5.81 -6.86 6.14
C MET A 50 6.90 -6.84 7.21
N TYR A 51 8.17 -6.85 6.80
CA TYR A 51 9.30 -6.75 7.71
C TYR A 51 9.26 -5.46 8.53
N MET A 52 9.01 -4.31 7.89
CA MET A 52 8.90 -3.02 8.59
C MET A 52 7.73 -3.00 9.58
N ALA A 53 6.58 -3.56 9.20
CA ALA A 53 5.42 -3.66 10.08
C ALA A 53 5.71 -4.55 11.31
N PHE A 54 6.47 -5.63 11.13
CA PHE A 54 6.91 -6.50 12.22
C PHE A 54 8.00 -5.87 13.09
N TRP A 55 8.93 -5.11 12.49
CA TRP A 55 10.05 -4.47 13.17
C TRP A 55 9.57 -3.32 14.06
N VAL A 56 8.72 -2.44 13.54
CA VAL A 56 8.15 -1.31 14.28
C VAL A 56 7.02 -1.82 15.17
N LYS A 57 7.36 -2.26 16.38
CA LYS A 57 6.42 -2.86 17.33
C LYS A 57 5.21 -1.97 17.58
N GLY A 58 4.03 -2.60 17.64
CA GLY A 58 2.74 -1.92 17.78
C GLY A 58 2.05 -1.60 16.44
N SER A 59 2.76 -1.60 15.31
CA SER A 59 2.16 -1.26 14.00
C SER A 59 1.11 -2.29 13.55
N ILE A 60 1.39 -3.59 13.68
CA ILE A 60 0.43 -4.65 13.30
C ILE A 60 -0.84 -4.56 14.16
N LYS A 61 -0.69 -4.36 15.48
CA LYS A 61 -1.83 -4.16 16.38
C LYS A 61 -2.66 -2.93 15.97
N GLY A 62 -1.99 -1.84 15.60
CA GLY A 62 -2.63 -0.64 15.07
C GLY A 62 -3.42 -0.89 13.78
N MET A 63 -2.92 -1.74 12.88
CA MET A 63 -3.62 -2.11 11.65
C MET A 63 -4.85 -2.99 11.91
N ILE A 64 -4.75 -3.95 12.84
CA ILE A 64 -5.83 -4.91 13.13
C ILE A 64 -6.92 -4.28 14.02
N GLU A 65 -6.54 -3.60 15.10
CA GLU A 65 -7.46 -3.02 16.08
C GLU A 65 -7.85 -1.57 15.78
N GLY A 66 -7.18 -0.93 14.81
CA GLY A 66 -7.46 0.44 14.37
C GLY A 66 -6.97 1.54 15.31
N LYS A 67 -6.22 1.22 16.38
CA LYS A 67 -5.73 2.20 17.37
C LYS A 67 -4.25 2.00 17.72
N VAL A 68 -3.54 3.11 17.92
CA VAL A 68 -2.14 3.13 18.35
C VAL A 68 -1.99 3.90 19.66
N SER A 69 -0.97 3.57 20.46
CA SER A 69 -0.69 4.32 21.68
C SER A 69 -0.16 5.73 21.37
N ARG A 70 -0.50 6.73 22.20
CA ARG A 70 0.05 8.10 22.07
C ARG A 70 1.59 8.11 22.05
N ARG A 71 2.23 7.25 22.85
CA ARG A 71 3.69 7.11 22.88
C ARG A 71 4.25 6.62 21.54
N TRP A 72 3.59 5.65 20.90
CA TRP A 72 3.99 5.17 19.58
C TRP A 72 3.86 6.27 18.53
N ALA A 73 2.74 7.00 18.53
CA ALA A 73 2.49 8.10 17.62
C ALA A 73 3.52 9.23 17.78
N LYS A 74 3.84 9.63 19.02
CA LYS A 74 4.90 10.61 19.32
C LYS A 74 6.27 10.18 18.79
N LYS A 75 6.61 8.89 18.88
CA LYS A 75 7.93 8.36 18.47
C LYS A 75 8.06 8.19 16.95
N HIS A 76 7.04 7.60 16.32
CA HIS A 76 7.12 7.16 14.91
C HIS A 76 6.45 8.12 13.94
N HIS A 77 5.48 8.91 14.39
CA HIS A 77 4.73 9.88 13.57
C HIS A 77 4.48 11.20 14.33
N PRO A 78 5.53 11.92 14.77
CA PRO A 78 5.40 13.08 15.67
C PRO A 78 4.56 14.22 15.09
N ARG A 79 4.64 14.46 13.78
CA ARG A 79 3.83 15.49 13.11
C ARG A 79 2.35 15.15 13.14
N TRP A 80 1.99 13.94 12.74
CA TRP A 80 0.61 13.46 12.76
C TRP A 80 0.02 13.47 14.19
N TYR A 81 0.82 13.05 15.19
CA TYR A 81 0.39 13.11 16.58
C TYR A 81 0.00 14.53 17.02
N ARG A 82 0.81 15.55 16.69
CA ARG A 82 0.50 16.95 17.02
C ARG A 82 -0.74 17.45 16.30
N GLU A 83 -0.94 17.06 15.03
CA GLU A 83 -2.14 17.44 14.27
C GLU A 83 -3.41 16.86 14.91
N VAL A 84 -3.37 15.61 15.38
CA VAL A 84 -4.51 14.98 16.09
C VAL A 84 -4.76 15.64 17.44
N GLU A 85 -3.71 15.88 18.24
CA GLU A 85 -3.83 16.52 19.57
C GLU A 85 -4.46 17.92 19.47
N LEU A 86 -4.01 18.74 18.51
CA LEU A 86 -4.61 20.05 18.24
C LEU A 86 -6.07 19.97 17.79
N THR A 87 -6.44 18.90 17.09
CA THR A 87 -7.84 18.68 16.64
C THR A 87 -8.72 18.29 17.83
N GLU A 88 -8.22 17.42 18.72
CA GLU A 88 -8.91 17.03 19.95
C GLU A 88 -9.13 18.21 20.90
N GLU A 89 -8.13 19.10 21.04
CA GLU A 89 -8.24 20.31 21.88
C GLU A 89 -9.30 21.29 21.38
N LYS A 90 -9.48 21.39 20.06
CA LYS A 90 -10.46 22.31 19.43
C LYS A 90 -11.87 21.74 19.34
N ALA A 91 -12.04 20.42 19.44
CA ALA A 91 -13.35 19.75 19.36
C ALA A 91 -14.41 20.35 20.32
N PRO A 92 -14.14 20.56 21.63
CA PRO A 92 -15.13 21.15 22.54
C PRO A 92 -15.48 22.62 22.23
N GLU A 93 -14.57 23.39 21.62
CA GLU A 93 -14.85 24.77 21.19
C GLU A 93 -15.75 24.81 19.93
N LEU A 94 -15.69 23.78 19.09
CA LEU A 94 -16.51 23.67 17.89
C LEU A 94 -17.92 23.15 18.18
N GLU A 95 -18.08 22.26 19.16
CA GLU A 95 -19.39 21.74 19.57
C GLU A 95 -20.24 22.76 20.35
N SER A 96 -19.62 23.80 20.89
CA SER A 96 -20.29 24.86 21.65
C SER A 96 -20.70 26.09 20.81
N LYS A 97 -20.36 26.10 19.50
CA LYS A 97 -20.76 27.12 18.52
C LYS A 97 -21.89 26.62 17.63
#